data_AF-A0A1Q7QTN3-F1
#
_entry.id   AF-A0A1Q7QTN3-F1
#
_cell.length_a   1.000
_cell.length_b   1.000
_cell.length_c   1.000
_cell.angle_alpha   90.00
_cell.angle_beta   90.00
_cell.angle_gamma   90.00
#
_symmetry.space_group_name_H-M   'P 1'
#
loop_
_entity.id
_entity.type
_entity.pdbx_description
1 polymer ?
#
loop_
_entity_poly.entity_id
_entity_poly.type
_entity_poly.pdbx_seq_one_letter_code
_entity_poly.pdbx_strand_id
1 'polypeptide(L)'
;MRSYVAVTISRRQETFSLGIPFFCYAEESRYDRYKDQREETYYVCEKRNRAMTKALKNYPAATHVLSLDSYYLKQVAPLKELIRMYEEINDDNIILGGPIWYYRLNRLFDNRPKFYDSWGSPELVNIHPKDTEHFPPIVQVPSIGNCVIFPVWVWKKYGFETPEPFPHLGSCYTRLCKISGLPVLMDMKARLTRDRTNNPEAYYPFKKRFRVSVGEYKHRVLRRLRRE
;
A
#
# COMPACT_ATOMS: atom_id res chain seq x y z
N MET A 1 5.00 -15.23 -22.15
CA MET A 1 4.56 -15.78 -20.85
C MET A 1 5.14 -14.90 -19.75
N ARG A 2 4.30 -14.37 -18.88
CA ARG A 2 4.75 -13.51 -17.77
C ARG A 2 5.47 -14.35 -16.72
N SER A 3 6.54 -13.79 -16.17
CA SER A 3 7.32 -14.39 -15.09
C SER A 3 7.32 -13.42 -13.93
N TYR A 4 6.75 -13.85 -12.80
CA TYR A 4 6.55 -13.00 -11.64
C TYR A 4 7.62 -13.22 -10.59
N VAL A 5 7.93 -12.16 -9.86
CA VAL A 5 8.55 -12.25 -8.53
C VAL A 5 7.76 -11.41 -7.55
N ALA A 6 7.35 -12.02 -6.43
CA ALA A 6 6.80 -11.29 -5.30
C ALA A 6 7.92 -10.72 -4.44
N VAL A 7 7.86 -9.42 -4.12
CA VAL A 7 8.90 -8.71 -3.38
C VAL A 7 8.30 -8.00 -2.19
N THR A 8 8.84 -8.29 -1.00
CA THR A 8 8.40 -7.71 0.27
C THR A 8 9.56 -7.22 1.10
N ILE A 9 9.34 -6.12 1.80
CA ILE A 9 10.19 -5.69 2.92
C ILE A 9 9.51 -6.07 4.24
N SER A 10 10.28 -6.56 5.21
CA SER A 10 9.77 -6.86 6.54
C SER A 10 10.85 -6.59 7.59
N ARG A 11 10.47 -6.69 8.87
CA ARG A 11 11.43 -6.67 10.00
C ARG A 11 12.07 -8.04 10.23
N ARG A 12 11.41 -9.09 9.75
CA ARG A 12 11.84 -10.49 9.88
C ARG A 12 11.63 -11.22 8.56
N GLN A 13 12.18 -12.41 8.42
CA GLN A 13 11.86 -13.27 7.28
C GLN A 13 10.39 -13.66 7.32
N GLU A 14 9.73 -13.63 6.17
CA GLU A 14 8.34 -13.98 6.00
C GLU A 14 8.21 -15.11 4.95
N THR A 15 7.03 -15.70 4.86
CA THR A 15 6.72 -16.76 3.90
C THR A 15 5.60 -16.32 2.96
N PHE A 16 5.58 -16.88 1.75
CA PHE A 16 4.58 -16.58 0.74
C PHE A 16 4.08 -17.85 0.06
N SER A 17 2.76 -17.95 -0.18
CA SER A 17 2.09 -19.22 -0.51
C SER A 17 1.42 -19.26 -1.88
N LEU A 18 1.67 -18.31 -2.77
CA LEU A 18 1.01 -18.22 -4.09
C LEU A 18 1.74 -18.96 -5.23
N GLY A 19 2.75 -19.76 -4.93
CA GLY A 19 3.46 -20.57 -5.94
C GLY A 19 4.31 -19.76 -6.94
N ILE A 20 4.33 -18.43 -6.84
CA ILE A 20 5.27 -17.58 -7.58
C ILE A 20 6.57 -17.38 -6.77
N PRO A 21 7.72 -17.18 -7.43
CA PRO A 21 8.97 -16.81 -6.77
C PRO A 21 8.79 -15.66 -5.79
N PHE A 22 9.43 -15.77 -4.63
CA PHE A 22 9.28 -14.80 -3.54
C PHE A 22 10.64 -14.36 -3.00
N PHE A 23 10.75 -13.06 -2.72
CA PHE A 23 11.90 -12.45 -2.08
C PHE A 23 11.47 -11.56 -0.91
N CYS A 24 11.97 -11.88 0.29
CA CYS A 24 11.75 -11.07 1.49
C CYS A 24 13.06 -10.40 1.93
N TYR A 25 13.09 -9.06 1.85
CA TYR A 25 14.17 -8.26 2.41
C TYR A 25 13.86 -7.91 3.87
N ALA A 26 14.42 -8.68 4.80
CA ALA A 26 14.28 -8.47 6.24
C ALA A 26 15.38 -7.51 6.77
N GLU A 27 14.97 -6.40 7.37
CA GLU A 27 15.86 -5.44 8.03
C GLU A 27 15.04 -4.64 9.05
N GLU A 28 15.57 -4.39 10.23
CA GLU A 28 14.88 -3.52 11.20
C GLU A 28 15.11 -2.05 10.87
N SER A 29 14.06 -1.23 11.02
CA SER A 29 14.21 0.23 10.92
C SER A 29 14.76 0.77 12.21
N ARG A 30 15.73 1.68 12.11
CA ARG A 30 16.24 2.46 13.25
C ARG A 30 15.40 3.70 13.57
N TYR A 31 14.44 4.05 12.72
CA TYR A 31 13.64 5.28 12.83
C TYR A 31 12.34 5.04 13.59
N ASP A 32 11.96 5.99 14.46
CA ASP A 32 10.65 6.02 15.09
C ASP A 32 9.66 6.70 14.14
N ARG A 33 8.79 5.91 13.52
CA ARG A 33 7.80 6.39 12.54
C ARG A 33 6.91 7.55 12.99
N TYR A 34 6.73 7.74 14.30
CA TYR A 34 5.90 8.80 14.85
C TYR A 34 6.67 10.10 15.09
N LYS A 35 8.00 10.02 15.20
CA LYS A 35 8.90 11.17 15.42
C LYS A 35 9.64 11.56 14.15
N ASP A 36 10.07 10.58 13.38
CA ASP A 36 11.00 10.69 12.25
C ASP A 36 10.27 10.34 10.94
N GLN A 37 9.05 10.85 10.75
CA GLN A 37 8.18 10.41 9.63
C GLN A 37 8.85 10.58 8.26
N ARG A 38 9.58 11.68 8.07
CA ARG A 38 10.29 11.95 6.82
C ARG A 38 11.41 10.93 6.65
N GLU A 39 12.31 10.82 7.60
CA GLU A 39 13.47 9.94 7.57
C GLU A 39 13.06 8.47 7.43
N GLU A 40 12.02 8.03 8.15
CA GLU A 40 11.44 6.69 8.02
C GLU A 40 10.92 6.46 6.60
N THR A 41 10.23 7.43 6.01
CA THR A 41 9.70 7.30 4.63
C THR A 41 10.84 7.16 3.61
N TYR A 42 11.90 7.96 3.74
CA TYR A 42 13.09 7.87 2.89
C TYR A 42 13.78 6.52 3.05
N TYR A 43 14.01 6.11 4.29
CA TYR A 43 14.62 4.82 4.60
C TYR A 43 13.80 3.65 4.04
N VAL A 44 12.47 3.68 4.18
CA VAL A 44 11.58 2.66 3.60
C VAL A 44 11.68 2.63 2.08
N CYS A 45 11.74 3.79 1.42
CA CYS A 45 11.94 3.90 -0.02
C CYS A 45 13.26 3.25 -0.47
N GLU A 46 14.37 3.58 0.19
CA GLU A 46 15.68 2.98 -0.11
C GLU A 46 15.69 1.47 0.14
N LYS A 47 15.07 1.04 1.24
CA LYS A 47 14.94 -0.38 1.58
C LYS A 47 14.18 -1.15 0.50
N ARG A 48 13.15 -0.54 -0.11
CA ARG A 48 12.45 -1.13 -1.28
C ARG A 48 13.36 -1.25 -2.49
N ASN A 49 14.17 -0.23 -2.79
CA ASN A 49 15.17 -0.35 -3.86
C ASN A 49 16.14 -1.49 -3.60
N ARG A 50 16.72 -1.59 -2.40
CA ARG A 50 17.61 -2.71 -2.02
C ARG A 50 16.92 -4.06 -2.18
N ALA A 51 15.64 -4.16 -1.78
CA ALA A 51 14.84 -5.37 -1.94
C ALA A 51 14.66 -5.74 -3.41
N MET A 52 14.28 -4.79 -4.26
CA MET A 52 14.11 -4.99 -5.70
C MET A 52 15.41 -5.39 -6.39
N THR A 53 16.52 -4.70 -6.09
CA THR A 53 17.84 -5.05 -6.63
C THR A 53 18.22 -6.49 -6.32
N LYS A 54 18.07 -6.91 -5.05
CA LYS A 54 18.42 -8.28 -4.65
C LYS A 54 17.43 -9.31 -5.22
N ALA A 55 16.13 -8.99 -5.26
CA ALA A 55 15.12 -9.86 -5.86
C ALA A 55 15.40 -10.12 -7.34
N LEU A 56 15.65 -9.07 -8.13
CA LEU A 56 15.89 -9.19 -9.56
C LEU A 56 17.27 -9.78 -9.90
N LYS A 57 18.23 -9.72 -8.97
CA LYS A 57 19.47 -10.49 -9.07
C LYS A 57 19.23 -11.99 -8.88
N ASN A 58 18.37 -12.37 -7.92
CA ASN A 58 18.05 -13.78 -7.63
C ASN A 58 17.09 -14.39 -8.66
N TYR A 59 16.23 -13.56 -9.25
CA TYR A 59 15.22 -13.97 -10.23
C TYR A 59 15.36 -13.15 -11.52
N PRO A 60 16.45 -13.35 -12.29
CA PRO A 60 16.76 -12.51 -13.46
C PRO A 60 15.76 -12.67 -14.61
N ALA A 61 15.03 -13.79 -14.66
CA ALA A 61 14.00 -14.06 -15.65
C ALA A 61 12.65 -13.40 -15.32
N ALA A 62 12.52 -12.71 -14.18
CA ALA A 62 11.27 -12.03 -13.84
C ALA A 62 11.01 -10.86 -14.80
N THR A 63 9.80 -10.85 -15.38
CA THR A 63 9.31 -9.75 -16.23
C THR A 63 8.37 -8.84 -15.48
N HIS A 64 7.74 -9.33 -14.41
CA HIS A 64 6.78 -8.60 -13.59
C HIS A 64 7.09 -8.74 -12.10
N VAL A 65 6.76 -7.71 -11.33
CA VAL A 65 6.92 -7.69 -9.87
C VAL A 65 5.55 -7.55 -9.22
N LEU A 66 5.26 -8.42 -8.27
CA LEU A 66 4.20 -8.22 -7.28
C LEU A 66 4.85 -7.61 -6.03
N SER A 67 4.73 -6.29 -5.85
CA SER A 67 5.26 -5.60 -4.68
C SER A 67 4.20 -5.50 -3.60
N LEU A 68 4.48 -5.97 -2.38
CA LEU A 68 3.52 -5.96 -1.27
C LEU A 68 4.18 -5.87 0.11
N ASP A 69 3.48 -5.29 1.09
CA ASP A 69 3.93 -5.26 2.49
C ASP A 69 3.66 -6.61 3.16
N SER A 70 4.43 -6.94 4.20
CA SER A 70 4.32 -8.21 4.92
C SER A 70 2.93 -8.49 5.49
N TYR A 71 2.16 -7.44 5.83
CA TYR A 71 0.79 -7.54 6.33
C TYR A 71 -0.19 -8.21 5.36
N TYR A 72 0.14 -8.23 4.06
CA TYR A 72 -0.75 -8.73 3.02
C TYR A 72 -0.41 -10.14 2.52
N LEU A 73 0.76 -10.69 2.91
CA LEU A 73 1.26 -11.97 2.41
C LEU A 73 0.29 -13.13 2.60
N LYS A 74 -0.50 -13.10 3.68
CA LYS A 74 -1.48 -14.15 4.01
C LYS A 74 -2.86 -13.95 3.37
N GLN A 75 -3.08 -12.85 2.65
CA GLN A 75 -4.35 -12.54 2.00
C GLN A 75 -4.41 -13.20 0.62
N VAL A 76 -4.36 -14.53 0.62
CA VAL A 76 -4.23 -15.38 -0.58
C VAL A 76 -5.32 -15.11 -1.61
N ALA A 77 -6.59 -15.01 -1.19
CA ALA A 77 -7.69 -14.81 -2.12
C ALA A 77 -7.63 -13.44 -2.85
N PRO A 78 -7.48 -12.29 -2.17
CA PRO A 78 -7.26 -11.01 -2.83
C PRO A 78 -6.05 -10.99 -3.77
N LEU A 79 -4.96 -11.64 -3.40
CA LEU A 79 -3.76 -11.67 -4.23
C LEU A 79 -3.92 -12.57 -5.46
N LYS A 80 -4.63 -13.70 -5.34
CA LYS A 80 -5.01 -14.52 -6.51
C LYS A 80 -5.88 -13.74 -7.47
N GLU A 81 -6.83 -12.98 -6.95
CA GLU A 81 -7.71 -12.13 -7.76
C GLU A 81 -6.90 -11.07 -8.51
N LEU A 82 -5.97 -10.39 -7.82
CA LEU A 82 -5.11 -9.39 -8.44
C LEU A 82 -4.26 -9.97 -9.59
N ILE A 83 -3.67 -11.16 -9.39
CA ILE A 83 -2.90 -11.84 -10.43
C ILE A 83 -3.81 -12.26 -11.60
N ARG A 84 -4.96 -12.89 -11.30
CA ARG A 84 -5.95 -13.31 -12.30
C ARG A 84 -6.36 -12.12 -13.18
N MET A 85 -6.69 -11.00 -12.54
CA MET A 85 -7.11 -9.78 -13.24
C MET A 85 -5.98 -9.19 -14.10
N TYR A 86 -4.74 -9.19 -13.60
CA TYR A 86 -3.60 -8.74 -14.40
C TYR A 86 -3.43 -9.58 -15.67
N GLU A 87 -3.58 -10.90 -15.55
CA GLU A 87 -3.56 -11.82 -16.70
C GLU A 87 -4.71 -11.59 -17.67
N GLU A 88 -5.92 -11.32 -17.17
CA GLU A 88 -7.09 -11.06 -18.01
C GLU A 88 -7.00 -9.76 -18.79
N ILE A 89 -6.44 -8.70 -18.20
CA ILE A 89 -6.21 -7.43 -18.92
C ILE A 89 -5.20 -7.63 -20.06
N ASN A 90 -4.24 -8.56 -19.90
CA ASN A 90 -3.27 -8.94 -20.91
C ASN A 90 -2.50 -7.75 -21.54
N ASP A 91 -2.25 -6.71 -20.76
CA ASP A 91 -1.38 -5.58 -21.10
C ASP A 91 -0.19 -5.53 -20.13
N ASP A 92 1.02 -5.51 -20.65
CA ASP A 92 2.26 -5.42 -19.87
C ASP A 92 2.61 -3.97 -19.49
N ASN A 93 1.87 -2.99 -20.01
CA ASN A 93 2.12 -1.55 -19.82
C ASN A 93 1.13 -0.90 -18.85
N ILE A 94 0.76 -1.62 -17.80
CA ILE A 94 -0.10 -1.11 -16.73
C ILE A 94 0.51 -1.34 -15.34
N ILE A 95 0.07 -0.55 -14.38
CA ILE A 95 0.26 -0.80 -12.95
C ILE A 95 -1.10 -1.19 -12.37
N LEU A 96 -1.22 -2.38 -11.80
CA LEU A 96 -2.47 -2.87 -11.19
C LEU A 96 -2.33 -3.03 -9.69
N GLY A 97 -3.22 -2.44 -8.91
CA GLY A 97 -3.31 -2.64 -7.47
C GLY A 97 -4.69 -3.09 -7.00
N GLY A 98 -4.79 -3.51 -5.75
CA GLY A 98 -6.07 -3.77 -5.09
C GLY A 98 -6.40 -2.68 -4.06
N PRO A 99 -7.69 -2.39 -3.79
CA PRO A 99 -8.06 -1.45 -2.74
C PRO A 99 -7.65 -2.00 -1.37
N ILE A 100 -7.07 -1.13 -0.54
CA ILE A 100 -6.71 -1.44 0.84
C ILE A 100 -7.78 -0.85 1.75
N TRP A 101 -8.56 -1.72 2.39
CA TRP A 101 -9.59 -1.34 3.35
C TRP A 101 -9.03 -1.39 4.77
N TYR A 102 -9.12 -0.27 5.50
CA TYR A 102 -8.62 -0.20 6.86
C TYR A 102 -9.77 -0.30 7.87
N TYR A 103 -9.85 -1.45 8.54
CA TYR A 103 -10.81 -1.76 9.60
C TYR A 103 -10.24 -1.27 10.93
N ARG A 104 -10.34 0.04 11.15
CA ARG A 104 -9.84 0.69 12.36
C ARG A 104 -10.79 0.49 13.52
N LEU A 105 -10.29 -0.12 14.60
CA LEU A 105 -10.91 -0.11 15.93
C LEU A 105 -10.01 0.65 16.91
N ASN A 106 -9.62 1.86 16.51
CA ASN A 106 -8.68 2.70 17.26
C ASN A 106 -9.32 3.97 17.86
N ARG A 107 -10.63 4.17 17.66
CA ARG A 107 -11.45 5.27 18.19
C ARG A 107 -12.74 4.74 18.80
N LEU A 108 -13.50 5.59 19.50
CA LEU A 108 -14.81 5.20 20.05
C LEU A 108 -15.90 5.23 18.97
N PHE A 109 -15.95 6.29 18.17
CA PHE A 109 -17.09 6.56 17.28
C PHE A 109 -16.81 6.33 15.79
N ASP A 110 -15.58 6.52 15.33
CA ASP A 110 -15.21 6.38 13.92
C ASP A 110 -14.45 5.09 13.65
N ASN A 111 -15.19 3.97 13.59
CA ASN A 111 -14.64 2.62 13.38
C ASN A 111 -15.13 1.95 12.09
N ARG A 112 -15.80 2.71 11.21
CA ARG A 112 -16.24 2.15 9.93
C ARG A 112 -15.02 1.87 9.06
N PRO A 113 -14.98 0.75 8.33
CA PRO A 113 -13.88 0.44 7.42
C PRO A 113 -13.84 1.49 6.31
N LYS A 114 -12.66 2.01 5.98
CA LYS A 114 -12.50 3.05 4.96
C LYS A 114 -11.34 2.70 4.04
N PHE A 115 -11.38 3.22 2.82
CA PHE A 115 -10.22 3.19 1.93
C PHE A 115 -9.00 3.80 2.64
N TYR A 116 -7.85 3.13 2.56
CA TYR A 116 -6.67 3.46 3.34
C TYR A 116 -5.75 4.48 2.65
N ASP A 117 -5.58 4.37 1.34
CA ASP A 117 -4.52 5.06 0.63
C ASP A 117 -4.88 6.51 0.32
N SER A 118 -4.60 7.38 1.29
CA SER A 118 -4.86 8.82 1.16
C SER A 118 -3.79 9.58 0.37
N TRP A 119 -2.69 8.93 0.01
CA TRP A 119 -1.62 9.58 -0.77
C TRP A 119 -1.78 9.27 -2.25
N GLY A 120 -2.08 8.01 -2.59
CA GLY A 120 -2.16 7.57 -3.98
C GLY A 120 -3.48 7.92 -4.66
N SER A 121 -4.59 7.67 -3.98
CA SER A 121 -5.95 7.89 -4.50
C SER A 121 -6.78 8.69 -3.47
N PRO A 122 -6.43 9.96 -3.21
CA PRO A 122 -7.10 10.79 -2.20
C PRO A 122 -8.61 10.94 -2.43
N GLU A 123 -9.06 10.85 -3.68
CA GLU A 123 -10.47 10.89 -4.09
C GLU A 123 -11.30 9.70 -3.56
N LEU A 124 -10.65 8.58 -3.22
CA LEU A 124 -11.32 7.40 -2.66
C LEU A 124 -11.34 7.42 -1.13
N VAL A 125 -10.69 8.40 -0.49
CA VAL A 125 -10.62 8.49 0.97
C VAL A 125 -12.02 8.66 1.56
N ASN A 126 -12.29 7.91 2.64
CA ASN A 126 -13.58 7.81 3.32
C ASN A 126 -14.68 7.03 2.60
N ILE A 127 -14.46 6.54 1.38
CA ILE A 127 -15.37 5.56 0.78
C ILE A 127 -15.34 4.28 1.63
N HIS A 128 -16.51 3.69 1.86
CA HIS A 128 -16.63 2.42 2.57
C HIS A 128 -16.68 1.24 1.59
N PRO A 129 -16.24 0.03 1.99
CA PRO A 129 -16.26 -1.14 1.12
C PRO A 129 -17.65 -1.44 0.53
N LYS A 130 -18.72 -1.22 1.31
CA LYS A 130 -20.12 -1.42 0.88
C LYS A 130 -20.55 -0.44 -0.20
N ASP A 131 -20.00 0.77 -0.20
CA ASP A 131 -20.36 1.81 -1.16
C ASP A 131 -19.74 1.54 -2.54
N THR A 132 -18.86 0.52 -2.66
CA THR A 132 -18.20 0.13 -3.91
C THR A 132 -18.92 -0.99 -4.67
N GLU A 133 -20.10 -1.44 -4.22
CA GLU A 133 -20.85 -2.51 -4.88
C GLU A 133 -21.28 -2.15 -6.31
N HIS A 134 -21.49 -0.85 -6.58
CA HIS A 134 -21.85 -0.34 -7.91
C HIS A 134 -20.65 0.15 -8.73
N PHE A 135 -19.43 0.08 -8.18
CA PHE A 135 -18.25 0.53 -8.90
C PHE A 135 -17.95 -0.45 -10.04
N PRO A 136 -17.36 0.02 -11.15
CA PRO A 136 -16.85 -0.89 -12.15
C PRO A 136 -15.78 -1.81 -11.51
N PRO A 137 -15.63 -3.07 -11.98
CA PRO A 137 -14.63 -4.00 -11.45
C PRO A 137 -13.21 -3.42 -11.46
N ILE A 138 -12.90 -2.62 -12.48
CA ILE A 138 -11.65 -1.88 -12.62
C ILE A 138 -11.93 -0.39 -12.59
N VAL A 139 -11.18 0.33 -11.74
CA VAL A 139 -11.21 1.80 -11.67
C VAL A 139 -9.81 2.32 -12.01
N GLN A 140 -9.72 3.31 -12.90
CA GLN A 140 -8.46 4.01 -13.14
C GLN A 140 -8.27 5.11 -12.09
N VAL A 141 -7.09 5.18 -11.49
CA VAL A 141 -6.73 6.12 -10.42
C VAL A 141 -5.43 6.85 -10.79
N PRO A 142 -5.12 8.01 -10.18
CA PRO A 142 -3.89 8.73 -10.50
C PRO A 142 -2.64 8.01 -9.99
N SER A 143 -2.74 7.31 -8.85
CA SER A 143 -1.69 6.42 -8.35
C SER A 143 -2.22 5.47 -7.27
N ILE A 144 -1.44 4.46 -6.91
CA ILE A 144 -1.72 3.51 -5.83
C ILE A 144 -0.46 3.36 -4.97
N GLY A 145 -0.64 3.11 -3.68
CA GLY A 145 0.40 2.67 -2.75
C GLY A 145 0.92 1.25 -3.03
N ASN A 146 1.48 0.60 -2.01
CA ASN A 146 1.99 -0.76 -2.16
C ASN A 146 0.85 -1.79 -2.38
N CYS A 147 1.19 -3.05 -2.70
CA CYS A 147 0.30 -4.12 -3.19
C CYS A 147 -0.11 -3.92 -4.65
N VAL A 148 0.91 -3.88 -5.49
CA VAL A 148 0.80 -3.61 -6.93
C VAL A 148 1.58 -4.61 -7.75
N ILE A 149 1.04 -4.95 -8.92
CA ILE A 149 1.72 -5.64 -10.00
C ILE A 149 2.12 -4.62 -11.06
N PHE A 150 3.38 -4.64 -11.47
CA PHE A 150 3.89 -3.79 -12.55
C PHE A 150 5.08 -4.46 -13.26
N PRO A 151 5.39 -4.09 -14.50
CA PRO A 151 6.49 -4.68 -15.23
C PRO A 151 7.86 -4.24 -14.66
N VAL A 152 8.82 -5.15 -14.65
CA VAL A 152 10.17 -4.94 -14.07
C VAL A 152 10.88 -3.74 -14.69
N TRP A 153 10.65 -3.46 -15.97
CA TRP A 153 11.29 -2.35 -16.67
C TRP A 153 10.94 -0.99 -16.03
N VAL A 154 9.74 -0.84 -15.44
CA VAL A 154 9.31 0.41 -14.79
C VAL A 154 10.24 0.73 -13.62
N TRP A 155 10.48 -0.24 -12.73
CA TRP A 155 11.41 -0.02 -11.62
C TRP A 155 12.86 0.09 -12.10
N LYS A 156 13.29 -0.71 -13.08
CA LYS A 156 14.67 -0.61 -13.62
C LYS A 156 14.96 0.77 -14.20
N LYS A 157 13.98 1.41 -14.84
CA LYS A 157 14.12 2.72 -15.48
C LYS A 157 14.04 3.88 -14.48
N TYR A 158 13.14 3.80 -13.51
CA TYR A 158 12.80 4.96 -12.66
C TYR A 158 13.20 4.83 -11.19
N GLY A 159 13.38 3.60 -10.70
CA GLY A 159 13.59 3.31 -9.28
C GLY A 159 12.45 3.77 -8.37
N PHE A 160 12.55 3.46 -7.07
CA PHE A 160 11.75 4.12 -6.05
C PHE A 160 12.46 5.38 -5.56
N GLU A 161 11.73 6.49 -5.45
CA GLU A 161 12.24 7.72 -4.85
C GLU A 161 11.08 8.43 -4.13
N THR A 162 11.32 8.95 -2.94
CA THR A 162 10.31 9.73 -2.21
C THR A 162 10.14 11.08 -2.90
N PRO A 163 8.93 11.46 -3.35
CA PRO A 163 8.75 12.72 -4.07
C PRO A 163 8.78 13.93 -3.15
N GLU A 164 9.33 15.04 -3.65
CA GLU A 164 9.37 16.35 -2.96
C GLU A 164 8.43 17.36 -3.67
N PRO A 165 7.69 18.22 -2.93
CA PRO A 165 7.78 18.42 -1.48
C PRO A 165 7.03 17.36 -0.66
N PHE A 166 7.72 16.78 0.33
CA PHE A 166 7.16 15.85 1.31
C PHE A 166 6.38 16.58 2.40
N PRO A 167 5.23 16.05 2.87
CA PRO A 167 4.55 14.81 2.46
C PRO A 167 3.54 14.99 1.33
N HIS A 168 3.48 16.18 0.71
CA HIS A 168 2.38 16.57 -0.18
C HIS A 168 2.27 15.73 -1.45
N LEU A 169 3.39 15.23 -1.98
CA LEU A 169 3.39 14.40 -3.19
C LEU A 169 3.29 12.89 -2.95
N GLY A 170 3.17 12.46 -1.68
CA GLY A 170 2.91 11.08 -1.32
C GLY A 170 4.16 10.22 -1.11
N SER A 171 4.15 9.00 -1.64
CA SER A 171 5.19 7.98 -1.42
C SER A 171 6.01 7.67 -2.67
N CYS A 172 7.01 6.81 -2.52
CA CYS A 172 7.75 6.29 -3.66
C CYS A 172 6.89 5.60 -4.73
N TYR A 173 5.74 5.00 -4.36
CA TYR A 173 4.82 4.42 -5.34
C TYR A 173 4.04 5.49 -6.09
N THR A 174 3.61 6.57 -5.42
CA THR A 174 2.90 7.68 -6.11
C THR A 174 3.80 8.33 -7.15
N ARG A 175 5.09 8.52 -6.81
CA ARG A 175 6.10 8.97 -7.77
C ARG A 175 6.29 7.98 -8.91
N LEU A 176 6.44 6.69 -8.62
CA LEU A 176 6.65 5.66 -9.65
C LEU A 176 5.48 5.61 -10.64
N CYS A 177 4.25 5.60 -10.14
CA CYS A 177 3.03 5.68 -10.94
C CYS A 177 3.08 6.89 -11.88
N LYS A 178 3.30 8.09 -11.31
CA LYS A 178 3.31 9.34 -12.07
C LYS A 178 4.40 9.38 -13.15
N ILE A 179 5.64 9.02 -12.81
CA ILE A 179 6.78 9.15 -13.73
C ILE A 179 6.81 8.06 -14.80
N SER A 180 6.15 6.92 -14.53
CA SER A 180 6.05 5.82 -15.51
C SER A 180 5.20 6.19 -16.72
N GLY A 181 4.23 7.10 -16.55
CA GLY A 181 3.25 7.44 -17.58
C GLY A 181 2.27 6.31 -17.93
N LEU A 182 2.30 5.20 -17.20
CA LEU A 182 1.43 4.05 -17.44
C LEU A 182 0.03 4.28 -16.83
N PRO A 183 -1.02 3.70 -17.41
CA PRO A 183 -2.31 3.57 -16.74
C PRO A 183 -2.16 2.87 -15.39
N VAL A 184 -2.73 3.48 -14.35
CA VAL A 184 -2.80 2.89 -13.01
C VAL A 184 -4.23 2.46 -12.75
N LEU A 185 -4.39 1.15 -12.60
CA LEU A 185 -5.68 0.49 -12.48
C LEU A 185 -5.82 -0.10 -11.08
N MET A 186 -7.04 -0.06 -10.56
CA MET A 186 -7.41 -0.67 -9.30
C MET A 186 -8.46 -1.74 -9.55
N ASP A 187 -8.12 -2.98 -9.20
CA ASP A 187 -9.07 -4.08 -9.18
C ASP A 187 -9.89 -4.05 -7.89
N MET A 188 -11.15 -3.59 -8.00
CA MET A 188 -12.06 -3.42 -6.88
C MET A 188 -12.48 -4.76 -6.24
N LYS A 189 -12.22 -5.90 -6.90
CA LYS A 189 -12.46 -7.25 -6.36
C LYS A 189 -11.29 -7.77 -5.53
N ALA A 190 -10.06 -7.33 -5.79
CA ALA A 190 -8.85 -7.66 -5.03
C ALA A 190 -8.80 -6.93 -3.66
N ARG A 191 -9.80 -7.18 -2.81
CA ARG A 191 -10.04 -6.46 -1.55
C ARG A 191 -9.02 -6.83 -0.47
N LEU A 192 -7.96 -6.05 -0.38
CA LEU A 192 -6.97 -6.15 0.68
C LEU A 192 -7.47 -5.46 1.94
N THR A 193 -7.03 -5.95 3.09
CA THR A 193 -7.47 -5.46 4.39
C THR A 193 -6.31 -5.16 5.32
N ARG A 194 -6.44 -4.08 6.09
CA ARG A 194 -5.65 -3.84 7.30
C ARG A 194 -6.61 -3.90 8.46
N ASP A 195 -6.37 -4.82 9.39
CA ASP A 195 -7.21 -5.00 10.57
C ASP A 195 -6.39 -5.51 11.76
N ARG A 196 -7.05 -5.82 12.88
CA ARG A 196 -6.39 -6.28 14.10
C ARG A 196 -5.59 -7.59 13.94
N THR A 197 -5.88 -8.38 12.92
CA THR A 197 -5.26 -9.71 12.70
C THR A 197 -3.90 -9.60 12.01
N ASN A 198 -3.68 -8.52 11.26
CA ASN A 198 -2.47 -8.32 10.47
C ASN A 198 -1.76 -7.00 10.77
N ASN A 199 -2.40 -6.02 11.41
CA ASN A 199 -1.80 -4.74 11.74
C ASN A 199 -2.15 -4.33 13.18
N PRO A 200 -1.17 -4.29 14.11
CA PRO A 200 -1.42 -3.90 15.50
C PRO A 200 -1.91 -2.45 15.65
N GLU A 201 -1.66 -1.57 14.69
CA GLU A 201 -2.12 -0.18 14.71
C GLU A 201 -3.61 -0.03 14.35
N ALA A 202 -4.19 -1.09 13.78
CA ALA A 202 -5.62 -1.15 13.51
C ALA A 202 -6.45 -1.22 14.80
N TYR A 203 -5.86 -1.62 15.93
CA TYR A 203 -6.56 -1.88 17.18
C TYR A 203 -5.90 -1.20 18.37
N TYR A 204 -6.67 -0.40 19.12
CA TYR A 204 -6.24 0.14 20.40
C TYR A 204 -7.07 -0.43 21.55
N PRO A 205 -6.48 -0.68 22.74
CA PRO A 205 -7.25 -0.95 23.96
C PRO A 205 -8.23 0.18 24.27
N PHE A 206 -9.33 -0.14 24.95
CA PHE A 206 -10.42 0.82 25.23
C PHE A 206 -9.93 2.15 25.84
N LYS A 207 -9.05 2.09 26.85
CA LYS A 207 -8.46 3.30 27.49
C LYS A 207 -7.76 4.20 26.46
N LYS A 208 -7.01 3.62 25.53
CA LYS A 208 -6.32 4.36 24.46
C LYS A 208 -7.33 4.88 23.43
N ARG A 209 -8.36 4.12 23.06
CA ARG A 209 -9.45 4.57 22.17
C ARG A 209 -10.17 5.80 22.73
N PHE A 210 -10.48 5.79 24.03
CA PHE A 210 -11.08 6.93 24.72
C PHE A 210 -10.17 8.16 24.63
N ARG A 211 -8.90 8.03 25.03
CA ARG A 211 -7.92 9.12 24.98
C ARG A 211 -7.78 9.71 23.57
N VAL A 212 -7.67 8.87 22.54
CA VAL A 212 -7.54 9.32 21.15
C VAL A 212 -8.81 10.04 20.68
N SER A 213 -10.00 9.54 21.05
CA SER A 213 -11.28 10.15 20.66
C SER A 213 -11.48 11.53 21.30
N VAL A 214 -11.15 11.66 22.60
CA VAL A 214 -11.20 12.95 23.31
C VAL A 214 -10.19 13.94 22.72
N GLY A 215 -8.96 13.49 22.45
CA GLY A 215 -7.94 14.34 21.83
C GLY A 215 -8.37 14.86 20.46
N GLU A 216 -8.95 14.00 19.62
CA GLU A 216 -9.47 14.41 18.31
C GLU A 216 -10.64 15.40 18.42
N TYR A 217 -11.56 15.19 19.36
CA TYR A 217 -12.66 16.12 19.62
C TYR A 217 -12.12 17.49 20.03
N LYS A 218 -11.18 17.54 20.99
CA LYS A 218 -10.53 18.79 21.42
C LYS A 218 -9.86 19.51 20.24
N HIS A 219 -9.13 18.80 19.39
CA HIS A 219 -8.52 19.38 18.19
C HIS A 219 -9.53 19.88 17.16
N ARG A 220 -10.69 19.24 17.02
CA ARG A 220 -11.77 19.70 16.13
C ARG A 220 -12.40 21.00 16.65
N VAL A 221 -12.69 21.07 17.95
CA VAL A 221 -13.23 22.26 18.60
C VAL A 221 -12.25 23.43 18.47
N LEU A 222 -10.97 23.23 18.82
CA LEU A 222 -9.94 24.27 18.69
C LEU A 222 -9.75 24.77 17.25
N ARG A 223 -9.91 23.90 16.24
CA ARG A 223 -9.85 24.33 14.82
C ARG A 223 -11.05 25.16 14.40
N ARG A 224 -12.23 24.90 14.94
CA ARG A 224 -13.43 25.71 14.66
C ARG A 224 -13.29 27.09 15.28
N LEU A 225 -12.86 27.15 16.55
CA LEU A 225 -12.64 28.42 17.28
C LEU A 225 -11.51 29.31 16.72
N ARG A 226 -10.62 28.76 15.88
CA ARG A 226 -9.53 29.53 15.22
C ARG A 226 -9.87 29.95 13.79
N ARG A 227 -11.04 29.56 13.28
CA ARG A 227 -11.55 29.93 11.95
C ARG A 227 -12.64 31.00 12.02
N GLU A 228 -12.94 31.47 13.22
CA GLU A 228 -13.68 32.69 13.55
C GLU A 228 -12.66 33.77 13.94
#